data_AF-A0A2I1HW88-F1
#
_entry.id   AF-A0A2I1HW88-F1
#
_cell.length_a   1.000
_cell.length_b   1.000
_cell.length_c   1.000
_cell.angle_alpha   90.00
_cell.angle_beta   90.00
_cell.angle_gamma   90.00
#
_symmetry.space_group_name_H-M   'P 1'
#
loop_
_entity.id
_entity.type
_entity.pdbx_description
1 polymer ?
#
loop_
_entity_poly.entity_id
_entity_poly.type
_entity_poly.pdbx_seq_one_letter_code
_entity_poly.pdbx_strand_id
1 'polypeptide(L)'
;MPSVTLPQSNNSTCSTCKKEFKNSKGLARHQQNVRRYNKRHQELDELPVNTVVEFKQILVAEIHKKLPLNFRSMGKKLFSIPCPESIFFSIFAGNIHYYSKARGIYRCIFRGHDAYQVLSKILNSDQWGKRIYSQRQQTYVKTT
;
A
#
# COMPACT_ATOMS: atom_id res chain seq x y z
N MET A 1 42.34 23.16 -9.35
CA MET A 1 41.04 22.61 -9.80
C MET A 1 40.03 22.83 -8.68
N PRO A 2 38.90 23.52 -8.90
CA PRO A 2 37.90 23.70 -7.86
C PRO A 2 37.00 22.46 -7.76
N SER A 3 36.88 21.91 -6.55
CA SER A 3 35.95 20.83 -6.21
C SER A 3 34.50 21.31 -6.35
N VAL A 4 33.73 20.58 -7.16
CA VAL A 4 32.29 20.76 -7.28
C VAL A 4 31.62 20.15 -6.04
N THR A 5 31.25 20.98 -5.08
CA THR A 5 30.41 20.57 -3.95
C THR A 5 28.99 20.32 -4.47
N LEU A 6 28.57 19.06 -4.56
CA LEU A 6 27.17 18.72 -4.79
C LEU A 6 26.31 19.31 -3.66
N PRO A 7 25.20 20.02 -3.96
CA PRO A 7 24.33 20.53 -2.91
C PRO A 7 23.69 19.33 -2.19
N GLN A 8 24.07 19.11 -0.93
CA GLN A 8 23.38 18.18 -0.05
C GLN A 8 21.92 18.62 0.06
N SER A 9 21.01 17.83 -0.53
CA SER A 9 19.60 18.08 -0.35
C SER A 9 19.24 17.77 1.10
N ASN A 10 18.96 18.82 1.88
CA ASN A 10 18.43 18.71 3.24
C ASN A 10 16.95 18.27 3.23
N ASN A 11 16.57 17.41 2.28
CA ASN A 11 15.22 16.92 2.14
C ASN A 11 14.91 15.95 3.28
N SER A 12 13.84 16.22 4.01
CA SER A 12 13.35 15.33 5.07
C SER A 12 12.27 14.40 4.50
N THR A 13 12.25 13.14 4.92
CA THR A 13 11.33 12.13 4.39
C THR A 13 10.26 11.73 5.41
N CYS A 14 9.06 11.42 4.92
CA CYS A 14 8.01 10.87 5.76
C CYS A 14 8.26 9.39 6.05
N SER A 15 8.23 8.97 7.31
CA SER A 15 8.46 7.58 7.71
C SER A 15 7.43 6.61 7.13
N THR A 16 6.16 7.04 7.03
CA THR A 16 5.04 6.22 6.54
C THR A 16 5.01 6.11 5.02
N CYS A 17 5.19 7.22 4.29
CA CYS A 17 4.99 7.24 2.83
C CYS A 17 6.26 7.44 2.00
N LYS A 18 7.41 7.65 2.65
CA LYS A 18 8.71 7.95 2.05
C LYS A 18 8.73 9.20 1.15
N LYS A 19 7.68 10.02 1.14
CA LYS A 19 7.64 11.28 0.40
C LYS A 19 8.68 12.26 0.95
N GLU A 20 9.44 12.87 0.06
CA GLU A 20 10.43 13.89 0.38
C GLU A 20 9.81 15.28 0.49
N PHE A 21 10.36 16.09 1.39
CA PHE A 21 9.97 17.46 1.62
C PHE A 21 11.18 18.36 1.71
N LYS A 22 11.10 19.53 1.06
CA LYS A 22 12.16 20.55 1.05
C LYS A 22 12.43 21.17 2.43
N ASN A 23 11.49 21.08 3.36
CA ASN A 23 11.61 21.65 4.70
C ASN A 23 10.82 20.87 5.76
N SER A 24 11.24 21.03 7.02
CA SER A 24 10.65 20.37 8.19
C SER A 24 9.19 20.75 8.43
N LYS A 25 8.82 22.02 8.20
CA LYS A 25 7.43 22.50 8.35
C LYS A 25 6.47 21.76 7.42
N GLY A 26 6.87 21.55 6.17
CA GLY A 26 6.10 20.79 5.18
C GLY A 26 5.94 19.32 5.59
N LEU A 27 7.03 18.69 6.06
CA LEU A 27 7.01 17.33 6.59
C LEU A 27 6.08 17.20 7.81
N ALA A 28 6.19 18.09 8.79
CA ALA A 28 5.41 18.04 10.01
C ALA A 28 3.90 18.16 9.73
N ARG A 29 3.50 19.11 8.87
CA ARG A 29 2.10 19.24 8.41
C ARG A 29 1.63 17.97 7.69
N HIS A 30 2.46 17.40 6.84
CA HIS A 30 2.12 16.16 6.15
C HIS A 30 1.94 14.98 7.12
N GLN A 31 2.86 14.81 8.08
CA GLN A 31 2.76 13.77 9.10
C GLN A 31 1.51 13.94 9.96
N GLN A 32 1.12 15.16 10.31
CA GLN A 32 -0.13 15.41 11.03
C GLN A 32 -1.34 14.93 10.23
N ASN A 33 -1.37 15.20 8.92
CA ASN A 33 -2.44 14.73 8.04
C ASN A 33 -2.47 13.21 7.93
N VAL A 34 -1.32 12.56 7.69
CA VAL A 34 -1.22 11.09 7.65
C VAL A 34 -1.69 10.46 8.96
N ARG A 35 -1.30 11.02 10.12
CA ARG A 35 -1.80 10.57 11.42
C ARG A 35 -3.31 10.69 11.52
N ARG A 36 -3.91 11.80 11.05
CA ARG A 36 -5.37 11.99 11.04
C ARG A 36 -6.06 10.96 10.15
N TYR A 37 -5.52 10.66 8.96
CA TYR A 37 -6.11 9.68 8.04
C TYR A 37 -6.10 8.25 8.58
N ASN A 38 -5.20 7.94 9.52
CA ASN A 38 -5.11 6.61 10.13
C ASN A 38 -5.77 6.54 11.51
N LYS A 39 -6.42 7.61 11.97
CA LYS A 39 -7.29 7.56 13.14
C LYS A 39 -8.67 7.07 12.69
N ARG A 40 -9.20 6.09 13.42
CA ARG A 40 -10.54 5.57 13.17
C ARG A 40 -11.57 6.69 13.28
N HIS A 41 -12.46 6.77 12.30
CA HIS A 41 -13.62 7.64 12.34
C HIS A 41 -14.73 6.99 13.17
N GLN A 42 -15.41 7.77 14.01
CA GLN A 42 -16.53 7.26 14.84
C GLN A 42 -17.69 6.69 13.99
N GLU A 43 -17.82 7.16 12.75
CA GLU A 43 -18.83 6.72 11.79
C GLU A 43 -18.54 5.33 11.18
N LEU A 44 -17.36 4.72 11.44
CA LEU A 44 -17.00 3.42 10.85
C LEU A 44 -17.34 2.25 11.77
N ASP A 45 -18.26 1.41 11.32
CA ASP A 45 -18.69 0.18 11.99
C ASP A 45 -17.53 -0.69 12.44
N GLU A 46 -17.63 -1.22 13.66
CA GLU A 46 -16.76 -2.28 14.14
C GLU A 46 -17.06 -3.58 13.42
N LEU A 47 -16.01 -4.18 12.85
CA LEU A 47 -16.13 -5.38 12.04
C LEU A 47 -15.59 -6.57 12.82
N PRO A 48 -16.23 -7.74 12.72
CA PRO A 48 -15.66 -8.98 13.23
C PRO A 48 -14.29 -9.24 12.58
N VAL A 49 -13.33 -9.71 13.39
CA VAL A 49 -11.97 -10.01 12.92
C VAL A 49 -11.99 -11.00 11.75
N ASN A 50 -12.87 -11.99 11.80
CA ASN A 50 -13.01 -13.01 10.74
C ASN A 50 -13.39 -12.39 9.40
N THR A 51 -14.31 -11.41 9.38
CA THR A 51 -14.70 -10.70 8.16
C THR A 51 -13.51 -9.98 7.52
N VAL A 52 -12.65 -9.38 8.34
CA VAL A 52 -11.43 -8.71 7.85
C VAL A 52 -10.44 -9.74 7.27
N VAL A 53 -10.29 -10.90 7.92
CA VAL A 53 -9.41 -11.99 7.47
C VAL A 53 -9.89 -12.58 6.14
N GLU A 54 -11.18 -12.88 6.02
CA GLU A 54 -11.79 -13.38 4.78
C GLU A 54 -11.58 -12.39 3.63
N PHE A 55 -11.78 -11.09 3.88
CA PHE A 55 -11.61 -10.09 2.85
C PHE A 55 -10.14 -9.93 2.40
N LYS A 56 -9.17 -10.11 3.30
CA LYS A 56 -7.75 -10.18 2.91
C LYS A 56 -7.48 -11.35 1.98
N GLN A 57 -8.11 -12.51 2.20
CA GLN A 57 -7.99 -13.66 1.30
C GLN A 57 -8.60 -13.38 -0.07
N ILE A 58 -9.74 -12.68 -0.12
CA ILE A 58 -10.36 -12.23 -1.38
C ILE A 58 -9.40 -11.33 -2.16
N LEU A 59 -8.76 -10.35 -1.50
CA LEU A 59 -7.74 -9.49 -2.12
C LEU A 59 -6.58 -10.30 -2.72
N VAL A 60 -6.06 -11.28 -1.97
CA VAL A 60 -4.98 -12.15 -2.46
C VAL A 60 -5.43 -12.98 -3.67
N ALA A 61 -6.63 -13.55 -3.62
CA ALA A 61 -7.19 -14.32 -4.74
C ALA A 61 -7.33 -13.46 -6.00
N GLU A 62 -7.80 -12.22 -5.88
CA GLU A 62 -7.89 -11.29 -7.02
C GLU A 62 -6.53 -10.90 -7.59
N ILE A 63 -5.52 -10.70 -6.73
CA ILE A 63 -4.14 -10.48 -7.16
C ILE A 63 -3.63 -11.69 -7.95
N HIS A 64 -3.84 -12.91 -7.44
CA HIS A 64 -3.43 -14.15 -8.11
C HIS A 64 -4.11 -14.37 -9.45
N LYS A 65 -5.38 -13.98 -9.61
CA LYS A 65 -6.09 -13.99 -10.90
C LYS A 65 -5.38 -13.09 -11.93
N LYS A 66 -4.70 -12.03 -11.49
CA LYS A 66 -3.94 -11.10 -12.35
C LYS A 66 -2.47 -11.49 -12.58
N LEU A 67 -2.05 -12.66 -12.11
CA LEU A 67 -0.70 -13.20 -12.30
C LEU A 67 -0.65 -14.43 -13.23
N PRO A 68 -1.21 -14.41 -14.45
CA PRO A 68 -1.13 -15.54 -15.40
C PRO A 68 0.30 -15.77 -15.95
N LEU A 69 0.58 -16.99 -16.43
CA LEU A 69 1.89 -17.38 -17.00
C LEU A 69 2.23 -16.69 -18.34
N ASN A 70 1.26 -16.10 -19.02
CA ASN A 70 1.45 -15.59 -20.37
C ASN A 70 2.33 -14.33 -20.38
N PHE A 71 3.49 -14.37 -21.05
CA PHE A 71 4.39 -13.23 -21.18
C PHE A 71 3.72 -11.97 -21.74
N ARG A 72 2.77 -12.11 -22.69
CA ARG A 72 2.02 -10.98 -23.27
C ARG A 72 1.16 -10.24 -22.24
N SER A 73 0.90 -10.88 -21.11
CA SER A 73 0.15 -10.32 -20.01
C SER A 73 1.06 -9.82 -18.88
N MET A 74 2.38 -9.73 -19.07
CA MET A 74 3.24 -9.05 -18.12
C MET A 74 3.00 -7.54 -18.12
N GLY A 75 3.39 -6.88 -17.03
CA GLY A 75 3.29 -5.43 -16.88
C GLY A 75 2.35 -5.00 -15.76
N LYS A 76 2.04 -3.70 -15.72
CA LYS A 76 1.23 -3.10 -14.66
C LYS A 76 -0.18 -3.70 -14.68
N LYS A 77 -0.64 -4.14 -13.50
CA LYS A 77 -1.98 -4.70 -13.29
C LYS A 77 -2.85 -3.76 -12.47
N LEU A 78 -4.13 -3.79 -12.78
CA LEU A 78 -5.20 -3.14 -12.03
C LEU A 78 -6.32 -4.17 -11.82
N PHE A 79 -6.89 -4.18 -10.62
CA PHE A 79 -8.12 -4.89 -10.31
C PHE A 79 -8.99 -3.98 -9.44
N SER A 80 -10.28 -4.27 -9.39
CA SER A 80 -11.27 -3.55 -8.60
C SER A 80 -12.17 -4.56 -7.92
N ILE A 81 -12.55 -4.30 -6.68
CA ILE A 81 -13.52 -5.08 -5.93
C ILE A 81 -14.46 -4.15 -5.17
N PRO A 82 -15.76 -4.47 -5.09
CA PRO A 82 -16.65 -3.81 -4.15
C PRO A 82 -16.12 -4.01 -2.72
N CYS A 83 -15.97 -2.92 -1.98
CA CYS A 83 -15.39 -2.94 -0.64
C CYS A 83 -16.05 -1.84 0.22
N PRO A 84 -16.70 -2.19 1.34
CA PRO A 84 -17.14 -1.20 2.32
C PRO A 84 -15.98 -0.38 2.87
N GLU A 85 -16.24 0.89 3.20
CA GLU A 85 -15.22 1.79 3.74
C GLU A 85 -14.60 1.25 5.04
N SER A 86 -15.41 0.66 5.92
CA SER A 86 -14.98 0.05 7.18
C SER A 86 -14.01 -1.12 6.96
N ILE A 87 -14.24 -1.95 5.94
CA ILE A 87 -13.35 -3.07 5.57
C ILE A 87 -12.02 -2.52 5.05
N PHE A 88 -12.06 -1.56 4.12
CA PHE A 88 -10.85 -0.93 3.59
C PHE A 88 -10.02 -0.33 4.73
N PHE A 89 -10.67 0.45 5.60
CA PHE A 89 -9.99 1.06 6.73
C PHE A 89 -9.41 0.01 7.68
N SER A 90 -10.16 -1.02 8.03
CA SER A 90 -9.70 -2.09 8.94
C SER A 90 -8.49 -2.85 8.41
N ILE A 91 -8.37 -3.03 7.09
CA ILE A 91 -7.22 -3.68 6.45
C ILE A 91 -6.01 -2.75 6.37
N PHE A 92 -6.23 -1.50 5.95
CA PHE A 92 -5.15 -0.58 5.58
C PHE A 92 -4.82 0.49 6.63
N ALA A 93 -5.50 0.51 7.77
CA ALA A 93 -5.17 1.40 8.88
C ALA A 93 -3.68 1.31 9.25
N GLY A 94 -3.11 2.46 9.60
CA GLY A 94 -1.66 2.65 9.77
C GLY A 94 -0.89 2.87 8.47
N ASN A 95 -1.48 2.57 7.31
CA ASN A 95 -0.86 2.66 5.99
C ASN A 95 -1.61 3.59 5.02
N ILE A 96 -2.58 4.38 5.49
CA ILE A 96 -3.31 5.34 4.66
C ILE A 96 -2.45 6.59 4.44
N HIS A 97 -2.26 6.94 3.16
CA HIS A 97 -1.42 8.06 2.74
C HIS A 97 -2.22 9.34 2.50
N TYR A 98 -3.48 9.17 2.12
CA TYR A 98 -4.40 10.25 1.80
C TYR A 98 -5.84 9.79 2.00
N TYR A 99 -6.67 10.69 2.52
CA TYR A 99 -8.11 10.53 2.61
C TYR A 99 -8.81 11.86 2.25
N SER A 100 -9.93 11.75 1.53
CA SER A 100 -10.82 12.86 1.20
C SER A 100 -12.24 12.51 1.60
N LYS A 101 -12.75 13.11 2.69
CA LYS A 101 -14.14 12.91 3.15
C LYS A 101 -15.16 13.31 2.08
N ALA A 102 -14.94 14.45 1.43
CA ALA A 102 -15.84 14.96 0.38
C ALA A 102 -15.96 14.03 -0.84
N ARG A 103 -14.92 13.24 -1.14
CA ARG A 103 -14.92 12.30 -2.27
C ARG A 103 -15.09 10.84 -1.84
N GLY A 104 -15.05 10.54 -0.54
CA GLY A 104 -14.98 9.16 -0.03
C GLY A 104 -13.76 8.37 -0.52
N ILE A 105 -12.63 9.04 -0.83
CA ILE A 105 -11.45 8.38 -1.43
C ILE A 105 -10.35 8.20 -0.40
N TYR A 106 -9.95 6.96 -0.18
CA TYR A 106 -8.70 6.59 0.47
C TYR A 106 -7.63 6.23 -0.57
N ARG A 107 -6.37 6.47 -0.21
CA ARG A 107 -5.23 6.04 -1.02
C ARG A 107 -4.11 5.53 -0.13
N CYS A 108 -3.63 4.33 -0.45
CA CYS A 108 -2.43 3.71 0.11
C CYS A 108 -1.42 3.52 -1.03
N ILE A 109 -0.14 3.78 -0.76
CA ILE A 109 0.91 3.69 -1.78
C ILE A 109 2.06 2.89 -1.18
N PHE A 110 2.34 1.72 -1.75
CA PHE A 110 3.45 0.86 -1.34
C PHE A 110 4.50 0.85 -2.45
N ARG A 111 5.74 1.25 -2.13
CA ARG A 111 6.85 1.39 -3.08
C ARG A 111 8.16 0.98 -2.40
N GLY A 112 9.18 0.66 -3.19
CA GLY A 112 10.48 0.28 -2.68
C GLY A 112 10.59 -1.20 -2.26
N HIS A 113 11.73 -1.52 -1.65
CA HIS A 113 12.13 -2.89 -1.34
C HIS A 113 11.35 -3.52 -0.18
N ASP A 114 10.79 -2.70 0.72
CA ASP A 114 10.00 -3.11 1.89
C ASP A 114 8.51 -3.30 1.59
N ALA A 115 8.03 -2.80 0.43
CA ALA A 115 6.62 -2.85 0.05
C ALA A 115 6.05 -4.27 0.04
N TYR A 116 6.84 -5.26 -0.39
CA TYR A 116 6.38 -6.65 -0.41
C TYR A 116 6.13 -7.20 0.99
N GLN A 117 7.04 -6.91 1.93
CA GLN A 117 6.96 -7.36 3.32
C GLN A 117 5.85 -6.63 4.08
N VAL A 118 5.67 -5.32 3.81
CA VAL A 118 4.55 -4.56 4.36
C VAL A 118 3.22 -5.14 3.90
N LEU A 119 3.07 -5.42 2.60
CA LEU A 119 1.86 -6.04 2.07
C LEU A 119 1.64 -7.47 2.57
N SER A 120 2.70 -8.26 2.79
CA SER A 120 2.58 -9.57 3.44
C SER A 120 1.95 -9.45 4.82
N LYS A 121 2.44 -8.51 5.64
CA LYS A 121 1.89 -8.26 6.99
C LYS A 121 0.44 -7.76 6.94
N ILE A 122 0.13 -6.85 6.02
CA ILE A 122 -1.23 -6.31 5.86
C ILE A 122 -2.20 -7.40 5.44
N LEU A 123 -1.86 -8.18 4.41
CA LEU A 123 -2.72 -9.21 3.83
C LEU A 123 -2.67 -10.54 4.60
N ASN A 124 -1.78 -10.66 5.59
CA ASN A 124 -1.52 -11.88 6.33
C ASN A 124 -1.16 -13.06 5.42
N SER A 125 -0.26 -12.84 4.46
CA SER A 125 0.13 -13.85 3.47
C SER A 125 1.49 -13.58 2.86
N ASP A 126 2.47 -14.46 3.10
CA ASP A 126 3.80 -14.38 2.48
C ASP A 126 3.79 -14.67 0.98
N GLN A 127 2.69 -15.21 0.46
CA GLN A 127 2.52 -15.55 -0.95
C GLN A 127 1.50 -14.64 -1.64
N TRP A 128 1.13 -13.51 -1.03
CA TRP A 128 0.11 -12.60 -1.57
C TRP A 128 0.39 -12.20 -3.03
N GLY A 129 1.67 -12.00 -3.35
CA GLY A 129 2.14 -11.55 -4.65
C GLY A 129 2.80 -12.65 -5.48
N LYS A 130 2.66 -13.93 -5.12
CA LYS A 130 3.28 -15.07 -5.83
C LYS A 130 2.24 -16.13 -6.16
N ARG A 131 2.21 -16.57 -7.42
CA ARG A 131 1.38 -17.70 -7.86
C ARG A 131 2.28 -18.81 -8.40
N ILE A 132 2.11 -20.03 -7.87
CA ILE A 132 2.84 -21.23 -8.27
C ILE A 132 1.90 -22.14 -9.07
N TYR A 133 2.38 -22.68 -10.18
CA TYR A 133 1.63 -23.55 -11.07
C TYR A 133 2.07 -25.02 -10.92
N SER A 134 1.26 -25.96 -11.41
CA SER A 134 1.51 -27.41 -11.32
C SER A 134 2.88 -27.82 -11.86
N GLN A 135 3.39 -27.12 -12.88
CA GLN A 135 4.70 -27.36 -13.49
C GLN A 135 5.86 -26.65 -12.77
N ARG A 136 5.68 -26.22 -11.51
CA ARG A 136 6.66 -25.43 -10.71
C ARG A 136 7.05 -24.07 -11.30
N GLN A 137 6.39 -23.64 -12.37
CA GLN A 137 6.49 -22.28 -12.88
C GLN A 137 5.87 -21.30 -11.87
N GLN A 138 6.37 -20.07 -11.86
CA GLN A 138 5.93 -19.04 -10.92
C GLN A 138 5.78 -17.68 -11.61
N THR A 139 4.78 -16.94 -11.17
CA THR A 139 4.59 -15.52 -11.51
C THR A 139 4.54 -14.73 -10.22
N TYR A 140 5.09 -13.52 -10.23
CA TYR A 140 5.19 -12.71 -9.03
C TYR A 140 5.03 -11.22 -9.30
N VAL A 141 4.56 -10.51 -8.28
CA VAL A 141 4.49 -9.06 -8.25
C VAL A 141 5.89 -8.51 -8.00
N LYS A 142 6.31 -7.55 -8.82
CA LYS A 142 7.51 -6.74 -8.61
C LYS A 142 7.11 -5.40 -8.03
N THR A 143 7.53 -5.09 -6.81
CA THR A 143 7.42 -3.74 -6.23
C THR A 143 8.66 -2.94 -6.63
N THR A 144 8.44 -1.76 -7.19
CA THR A 144 9.49 -0.80 -7.60
C THR A 144 9.26 0.51 -6.87
#